data_AF-A0A2U2SJA6-F1
#
_entry.id   AF-A0A2U2SJA6-F1
#
_cell.length_a   1.000
_cell.length_b   1.000
_cell.length_c   1.000
_cell.angle_alpha   90.00
_cell.angle_beta   90.00
_cell.angle_gamma   90.00
#
_symmetry.space_group_name_H-M   'P 1'
#
loop_
_entity.id
_entity.type
_entity.pdbx_description
1 polymer ?
#
loop_
_entity_poly.entity_id
_entity_poly.type
_entity_poly.pdbx_seq_one_letter_code
_entity_poly.pdbx_strand_id
1 'polypeptide(L)'
;MRRVFVLLLTVIILLGTFYAAFVGRSLQAGAGGGQRAALFAAGRPTVTPSPLPLQATPTATPWCVIRSGMDGGRVNLRACGSVSCPVLAVLTEGDALEVIQPGVWVTVRTPDGLTGYVYVRYCQEGK
;
A
#
# COMPACT_ATOMS: atom_id res chain seq x y z
N MET A 1 33.85 17.94 -0.06
CA MET A 1 32.85 17.43 0.92
C MET A 1 31.72 18.43 1.20
N ARG A 2 31.99 19.72 1.49
CA ARG A 2 30.92 20.72 1.75
C ARG A 2 29.95 20.99 0.58
N ARG A 3 30.41 20.85 -0.67
CA ARG A 3 29.59 21.11 -1.88
C ARG A 3 28.57 20.01 -2.19
N VAL A 4 28.82 18.76 -1.77
CA VAL A 4 27.90 17.62 -1.96
C VAL A 4 26.76 17.66 -0.94
N PHE A 5 27.04 18.11 0.27
CA PHE A 5 26.05 18.23 1.35
C PHE A 5 25.00 19.33 1.06
N VAL A 6 25.42 20.44 0.42
CA VAL A 6 24.52 21.53 0.01
C VAL A 6 23.61 21.12 -1.14
N LEU A 7 24.09 20.30 -2.08
CA LEU A 7 23.30 19.76 -3.19
C LEU A 7 22.28 18.69 -2.73
N LEU A 8 22.60 17.91 -1.69
CA LEU A 8 21.68 16.92 -1.10
C LEU A 8 20.54 17.58 -0.30
N LEU A 9 20.84 18.66 0.43
CA LEU A 9 19.83 19.39 1.21
C LEU A 9 18.83 20.15 0.33
N THR A 10 19.23 20.74 -0.80
CA THR A 10 18.31 21.48 -1.69
C THR A 10 17.37 20.57 -2.48
N VAL A 11 17.81 19.36 -2.83
CA VAL A 11 16.97 18.35 -3.50
C VAL A 11 15.90 17.80 -2.56
N ILE A 12 16.21 17.63 -1.26
CA ILE A 12 15.24 17.19 -0.24
C ILE A 12 14.15 18.25 0.00
N ILE A 13 14.49 19.53 -0.01
CA ILE A 13 13.52 20.63 0.18
C ILE A 13 12.56 20.73 -1.02
N LEU A 14 13.04 20.49 -2.25
CA LEU A 14 12.19 20.49 -3.45
C LEU A 14 11.27 19.26 -3.55
N LEU A 15 11.69 18.10 -3.00
CA LEU A 15 10.86 16.90 -2.87
C LEU A 15 9.79 17.04 -1.77
N GLY A 16 10.08 17.77 -0.68
CA GLY A 16 9.12 18.04 0.40
C GLY A 16 7.95 18.94 0.00
N THR A 17 8.18 19.88 -0.91
CA THR A 17 7.10 20.75 -1.44
C THR A 17 6.16 20.04 -2.41
N PHE A 18 6.56 18.91 -2.99
CA PHE A 18 5.68 18.12 -3.86
C PHE A 18 4.78 17.15 -3.08
N TYR A 19 5.03 16.92 -1.79
CA TYR A 19 4.22 16.04 -0.93
C TYR A 19 2.94 16.72 -0.39
N ALA A 20 2.87 18.05 -0.37
CA ALA A 20 1.74 18.78 0.20
C ALA A 20 0.53 18.93 -0.75
N ALA A 21 0.62 18.49 -2.02
CA ALA A 21 -0.43 18.71 -3.02
C ALA A 21 -1.43 17.54 -3.17
N PHE A 22 -1.22 16.39 -2.52
CA PHE A 22 -2.10 15.23 -2.70
C PHE A 22 -3.12 15.01 -1.56
N VAL A 23 -3.07 15.82 -0.49
CA VAL A 23 -4.00 15.69 0.66
C VAL A 23 -5.17 16.69 0.60
N GLY A 24 -5.15 17.65 -0.32
CA GLY A 24 -6.19 18.67 -0.43
C GLY A 24 -7.10 18.47 -1.63
N ARG A 25 -8.41 18.30 -1.37
CA ARG A 25 -9.58 18.36 -2.29
C ARG A 25 -10.03 16.98 -2.78
N SER A 26 -11.15 16.45 -2.29
CA SER A 26 -12.46 16.98 -2.66
C SER A 26 -13.54 16.60 -1.63
N LEU A 27 -14.14 17.61 -1.01
CA LEU A 27 -15.49 17.56 -0.46
C LEU A 27 -16.48 17.52 -1.64
N GLN A 28 -17.39 16.55 -1.68
CA GLN A 28 -18.69 16.65 -2.36
C GLN A 28 -19.61 15.59 -1.71
N ALA A 29 -20.38 15.93 -0.67
CA ALA A 29 -21.67 16.63 -0.72
C ALA A 29 -22.70 15.94 -1.64
N GLY A 30 -23.53 15.08 -1.04
CA GLY A 30 -24.99 15.27 -0.97
C GLY A 30 -25.86 15.12 -2.24
N ALA A 31 -26.77 14.15 -2.13
CA ALA A 31 -28.21 14.22 -2.46
C ALA A 31 -28.69 14.05 -3.92
N GLY A 32 -29.48 12.98 -4.10
CA GLY A 32 -30.89 13.10 -4.52
C GLY A 32 -31.18 13.01 -6.02
N GLY A 33 -31.89 11.95 -6.45
CA GLY A 33 -32.43 11.93 -7.81
C GLY A 33 -33.08 10.63 -8.29
N GLY A 34 -34.18 10.22 -7.64
CA GLY A 34 -35.36 9.61 -8.29
C GLY A 34 -35.22 8.34 -9.13
N GLN A 35 -35.48 7.17 -8.53
CA GLN A 35 -35.91 5.98 -9.26
C GLN A 35 -37.44 5.95 -9.31
N ARG A 36 -38.00 6.10 -10.52
CA ARG A 36 -39.43 5.93 -10.78
C ARG A 36 -39.79 4.45 -10.87
N ALA A 37 -40.96 4.17 -10.32
CA ALA A 37 -41.56 2.86 -10.12
C ALA A 37 -41.72 2.03 -11.41
N ALA A 38 -41.54 0.72 -11.26
CA ALA A 38 -42.30 -0.28 -11.98
C ALA A 38 -42.73 -1.37 -10.98
N LEU A 39 -44.01 -1.33 -10.61
CA LEU A 39 -44.73 -2.42 -9.98
C LEU A 39 -44.77 -3.59 -10.97
N PHE A 40 -44.60 -4.84 -10.53
CA PHE A 40 -45.60 -5.90 -10.68
C PHE A 40 -45.15 -7.20 -9.97
N ALA A 41 -46.17 -7.86 -9.42
CA ALA A 41 -46.14 -9.01 -8.52
C ALA A 41 -45.53 -10.30 -9.09
N ALA A 42 -44.86 -11.08 -8.23
CA ALA A 42 -45.15 -12.51 -8.02
C ALA A 42 -44.26 -13.10 -6.91
N GLY A 43 -44.90 -13.82 -5.97
CA GLY A 43 -44.24 -14.84 -5.15
C GLY A 43 -43.77 -14.42 -3.76
N ARG A 44 -44.34 -15.02 -2.72
CA ARG A 44 -43.69 -15.14 -1.40
C ARG A 44 -42.68 -16.28 -1.48
N PRO A 45 -41.40 -16.05 -1.20
CA PRO A 45 -40.59 -17.04 -0.51
C PRO A 45 -40.30 -16.56 0.92
N THR A 46 -40.73 -17.40 1.86
CA THR A 46 -40.21 -17.66 3.20
C THR A 46 -39.10 -16.73 3.70
N VAL A 47 -39.39 -16.03 4.80
CA VAL A 47 -38.40 -15.32 5.63
C VAL A 47 -37.38 -16.35 6.11
N THR A 48 -36.21 -16.37 5.46
CA THR A 48 -35.03 -17.04 6.01
C THR A 48 -34.44 -16.07 7.03
N PRO A 49 -34.17 -16.45 8.30
CA PRO A 49 -33.48 -15.56 9.21
C PRO A 49 -32.13 -15.18 8.57
N SER A 50 -31.93 -13.89 8.33
CA SER A 50 -30.65 -13.36 7.89
C SER A 50 -29.60 -13.79 8.91
N PRO A 51 -28.58 -14.59 8.53
CA PRO A 51 -27.51 -14.88 9.47
C PRO A 51 -26.90 -13.55 9.90
N LEU A 52 -26.69 -13.41 11.22
CA LEU A 52 -25.96 -12.31 11.85
C LEU A 52 -24.78 -11.91 10.96
N PRO A 53 -24.49 -10.61 10.76
CA PRO A 53 -23.35 -10.20 9.96
C PRO A 53 -22.10 -10.92 10.49
N LEU A 54 -21.58 -11.83 9.66
CA LEU A 54 -20.33 -12.51 9.89
C LEU A 54 -19.32 -11.42 10.22
N GLN A 55 -18.79 -11.52 11.44
CA GLN A 55 -17.72 -10.70 11.99
C GLN A 55 -16.75 -10.37 10.86
N ALA A 56 -16.48 -9.08 10.64
CA ALA A 56 -15.37 -8.68 9.79
C ALA A 56 -14.14 -9.40 10.35
N THR A 57 -13.70 -10.46 9.67
CA THR A 57 -12.41 -11.07 9.92
C THR A 57 -11.42 -9.90 9.86
N PRO A 58 -10.59 -9.64 10.88
CA PRO A 58 -9.53 -8.67 10.70
C PRO A 58 -8.76 -9.16 9.48
N THR A 59 -8.82 -8.39 8.38
CA THR A 59 -8.03 -8.66 7.18
C THR A 59 -6.60 -8.60 7.66
N ALA A 60 -6.03 -9.75 7.97
CA ALA A 60 -4.64 -9.85 8.37
C ALA A 60 -3.86 -9.19 7.25
N THR A 61 -3.26 -8.03 7.51
CA THR A 61 -2.38 -7.39 6.55
C THR A 61 -1.26 -8.39 6.31
N PRO A 62 -1.09 -8.92 5.09
CA PRO A 62 -0.09 -9.96 4.89
C PRO A 62 1.28 -9.34 5.21
N TRP A 63 2.04 -10.00 6.07
CA TRP A 63 3.41 -9.61 6.34
C TRP A 63 4.31 -10.25 5.29
N CYS A 64 5.42 -9.59 5.01
CA CYS A 64 6.41 -10.04 4.06
C CYS A 64 7.78 -10.07 4.72
N VAL A 65 8.51 -11.16 4.56
CA VAL A 65 9.88 -11.32 5.04
C VAL A 65 10.84 -11.31 3.85
N ILE A 66 11.88 -10.47 3.94
CA ILE A 66 12.87 -10.34 2.88
C ILE A 66 13.76 -11.57 2.78
N ARG A 67 13.84 -12.11 1.56
CA ARG A 67 14.65 -13.28 1.18
C ARG A 67 15.32 -13.05 -0.17
N SER A 68 16.60 -12.74 -0.15
CA SER A 68 17.46 -12.62 -1.34
C SER A 68 18.04 -13.97 -1.81
N GLY A 69 18.13 -14.94 -0.88
CA GLY A 69 18.69 -16.27 -1.14
C GLY A 69 20.21 -16.36 -0.95
N MET A 70 20.83 -15.36 -0.34
CA MET A 70 22.26 -15.31 -0.05
C MET A 70 22.47 -14.87 1.41
N ASP A 71 23.47 -15.45 2.08
CA ASP A 71 23.85 -15.02 3.43
C ASP A 71 24.29 -13.55 3.43
N GLY A 72 23.65 -12.74 4.26
CA GLY A 72 23.90 -11.29 4.33
C GLY A 72 23.47 -10.51 3.07
N GLY A 73 22.61 -11.11 2.24
CA GLY A 73 22.10 -10.47 1.03
C GLY A 73 21.25 -9.23 1.33
N ARG A 74 21.15 -8.36 0.33
CA ARG A 74 20.53 -7.04 0.45
C ARG A 74 19.54 -6.80 -0.69
N VAL A 75 18.43 -6.14 -0.37
CA VAL A 75 17.37 -5.83 -1.32
C VAL A 75 17.05 -4.34 -1.26
N ASN A 76 16.86 -3.71 -2.41
CA ASN A 76 16.53 -2.29 -2.46
C ASN A 76 15.03 -2.09 -2.24
N LEU A 77 14.67 -1.21 -1.31
CA LEU A 77 13.36 -0.57 -1.26
C LEU A 77 13.36 0.62 -2.22
N ARG A 78 12.44 0.67 -3.17
CA ARG A 78 12.42 1.67 -4.24
C ARG A 78 11.24 2.61 -4.17
N ALA A 79 11.40 3.78 -4.76
CA ALA A 79 10.36 4.81 -4.82
C ALA A 79 9.20 4.46 -5.78
N CYS A 80 9.43 3.57 -6.74
CA CYS A 80 8.41 3.06 -7.67
C CYS A 80 8.71 1.61 -8.08
N GLY A 81 7.71 0.96 -8.68
CA GLY A 81 7.79 -0.43 -9.16
C GLY A 81 8.61 -0.61 -10.45
N SER A 82 9.89 -0.23 -10.41
CA SER A 82 10.86 -0.47 -11.49
C SER A 82 12.30 -0.45 -10.96
N VAL A 83 13.20 -1.16 -11.65
CA VAL A 83 14.63 -1.19 -11.33
C VAL A 83 15.35 0.14 -11.59
N SER A 84 14.78 1.01 -12.43
CA SER A 84 15.30 2.35 -12.72
C SER A 84 14.92 3.39 -11.65
N CYS A 85 14.01 3.02 -10.73
CA CYS A 85 13.54 3.93 -9.70
C CYS A 85 14.61 4.20 -8.64
N PRO A 86 14.61 5.40 -8.02
CA PRO A 86 15.48 5.70 -6.88
C PRO A 86 15.36 4.67 -5.75
N VAL A 87 16.49 4.40 -5.10
CA VAL A 87 16.55 3.55 -3.90
C VAL A 87 16.28 4.45 -2.69
N LEU A 88 15.27 4.08 -1.90
CA LEU A 88 14.90 4.76 -0.66
C LEU A 88 15.67 4.19 0.53
N ALA A 89 15.82 2.87 0.58
CA ALA A 89 16.53 2.16 1.63
C ALA A 89 17.08 0.82 1.11
N VAL A 90 17.97 0.22 1.89
CA VAL A 90 18.49 -1.13 1.65
C VAL A 90 18.04 -2.02 2.81
N LEU A 91 17.28 -3.05 2.46
CA LEU A 91 16.71 -4.05 3.36
C LEU A 91 17.66 -5.24 3.48
N THR A 92 17.66 -5.87 4.64
CA THR A 92 18.44 -7.07 4.95
C THR A 92 17.61 -8.34 4.95
N GLU A 93 18.29 -9.48 4.81
CA GLU A 93 17.70 -10.80 5.04
C GLU A 93 16.94 -10.85 6.38
N GLY A 94 15.67 -11.23 6.33
CA GLY A 94 14.84 -11.34 7.54
C GLY A 94 14.04 -10.11 7.91
N ASP A 95 14.22 -8.98 7.24
CA ASP A 95 13.39 -7.80 7.49
C ASP A 95 11.92 -8.12 7.25
N ALA A 96 11.09 -7.85 8.25
CA ALA A 96 9.65 -8.02 8.20
C ALA A 96 8.98 -6.70 7.84
N LEU A 97 8.16 -6.73 6.80
CA LEU A 97 7.50 -5.57 6.21
C LEU A 97 6.00 -5.80 6.14
N GLU A 98 5.22 -4.74 6.36
CA GLU A 98 3.78 -4.77 6.16
C GLU A 98 3.49 -4.65 4.66
N VAL A 99 2.71 -5.57 4.08
CA VAL A 99 2.28 -5.47 2.68
C VAL A 99 1.04 -4.58 2.58
N ILE A 100 1.20 -3.43 1.93
CA ILE A 100 0.09 -2.52 1.64
C ILE A 100 -0.67 -2.99 0.40
N GLN A 101 0.06 -3.38 -0.65
CA GLN A 101 -0.54 -3.79 -1.92
C GLN A 101 0.31 -4.89 -2.58
N PRO A 102 -0.29 -6.05 -2.91
CA PRO A 102 0.40 -7.11 -3.64
C PRO A 102 0.57 -6.75 -5.12
N GLY A 103 1.57 -7.34 -5.75
CA GLY A 103 1.88 -7.15 -7.17
C GLY A 103 3.25 -7.69 -7.54
N VAL A 104 3.66 -7.52 -8.80
CA VAL A 104 5.03 -7.83 -9.27
C VAL A 104 6.06 -6.97 -8.53
N TRP A 105 5.68 -5.73 -8.26
CA TRP A 105 6.31 -4.86 -7.28
C TRP A 105 5.33 -4.71 -6.12
N VAL A 106 5.70 -5.25 -4.98
CA VAL A 106 4.89 -5.23 -3.77
C VAL A 106 5.09 -3.89 -3.10
N THR A 107 3.99 -3.18 -2.84
CA THR A 107 4.01 -1.97 -2.02
C THR A 107 4.06 -2.39 -0.56
N VAL A 108 5.09 -1.94 0.14
CA VAL A 108 5.38 -2.33 1.52
C VAL A 108 5.62 -1.13 2.40
N ARG A 109 5.40 -1.30 3.71
CA ARG A 109 5.79 -0.36 4.75
C ARG A 109 6.78 -1.03 5.69
N THR A 110 7.87 -0.33 5.97
CA THR A 110 8.89 -0.73 6.96
C THR A 110 8.45 -0.35 8.38
N PRO A 111 9.06 -0.95 9.43
CA PRO A 111 8.73 -0.63 10.83
C PRO A 111 8.94 0.84 11.23
N ASP A 112 9.83 1.55 10.56
CA ASP A 112 10.08 2.99 10.71
C ASP A 112 9.10 3.87 9.91
N GLY A 113 8.12 3.27 9.23
CA GLY A 113 7.04 3.95 8.54
C GLY A 113 7.34 4.35 7.09
N LEU A 114 8.51 3.98 6.55
CA LEU A 114 8.87 4.26 5.17
C LEU A 114 8.08 3.34 4.23
N THR A 115 7.40 3.94 3.24
CA THR A 115 6.63 3.20 2.24
C THR A 115 7.39 3.17 0.91
N GLY A 116 7.46 2.01 0.28
CA GLY A 116 8.13 1.83 -1.01
C GLY A 116 7.78 0.53 -1.69
N TYR A 117 8.57 0.18 -2.70
CA TYR A 117 8.33 -0.98 -3.57
C TYR A 117 9.49 -1.97 -3.50
N VAL A 118 9.15 -3.25 -3.37
CA VAL A 118 10.08 -4.39 -3.44
C VAL A 118 9.64 -5.33 -4.54
N TYR A 119 10.59 -5.90 -5.28
CA TYR A 119 10.25 -6.89 -6.30
C TYR A 119 9.79 -8.20 -5.63
N VAL A 120 8.66 -8.73 -6.09
CA VAL A 120 7.91 -9.81 -5.41
C VAL A 120 8.75 -11.05 -5.11
N ARG A 121 9.75 -11.37 -5.95
CA ARG A 121 10.63 -12.54 -5.73
C ARG A 121 11.37 -12.51 -4.39
N TYR A 122 11.57 -11.33 -3.82
CA TYR A 122 12.29 -11.13 -2.56
C TYR A 122 11.36 -11.06 -1.36
N CYS A 123 10.05 -11.06 -1.61
CA CYS A 123 9.03 -10.87 -0.60
C CYS A 123 8.32 -12.21 -0.36
N GLN A 124 8.68 -12.89 0.72
CA GLN A 124 8.04 -14.16 1.09
C GLN A 124 6.99 -13.92 2.16
N GLU A 125 5.87 -14.63 2.10
CA GLU A 125 4.81 -14.53 3.09
C GLU A 125 5.35 -14.83 4.49
N GLY A 126 5.18 -13.87 5.41
CA GLY A 126 5.51 -14.05 6.82
C GLY A 126 4.45 -14.91 7.48
N LYS A 127 4.86 -16.04 8.06
CA LYS A 127 3.98 -16.91 8.86
C LYS A 127 3.80 -16.39 10.28
#